data_AF-A0A924SEV4-F1
#
_entry.id   AF-A0A924SEV4-F1
#
_cell.length_a   1.000
_cell.length_b   1.000
_cell.length_c   1.000
_cell.angle_alpha   90.00
_cell.angle_beta   90.00
_cell.angle_gamma   90.00
#
_symmetry.space_group_name_H-M   'P 1'
#
loop_
_entity.id
_entity.type
_entity.pdbx_description
1 polymer ?
#
loop_
_entity_poly.entity_id
_entity_poly.type
_entity_poly.pdbx_seq_one_letter_code
_entity_poly.pdbx_strand_id
1 'polypeptide(L)'
;MLHAIQGRAFTYFLRETNLANGLVADTSSSGAPSSIAAVGLGLTACPVAVERGFMSRRDAVTRTLATLRFFWGSKQGREPDATGYKGFYYHFLDLHTGARAWKSELSTIDSALLFAGMLAAAAFFTGDRPAEREIRDLAHRLYERADWNWACNGGTTVTHGWKPGRGFLAHRWRGYDEALLLYVLALGAPTHAIPAACYDAWASTYQWRTIFDTSYLHAGPLFIHQLSHVWLDFRGIRDAFMREHDSDYFENSRRATVVQQQYAIRNPRGFQGYDAFCWGITASCGPGNSTRTVAGVRRKFHGYRARGVPDGPDDGTLAPWGVVASLPFAPDIVLPT
;
A
#
# COMPACT_ATOMS: atom_id res chain seq x y z
N MET A 1 -1.48 -2.50 -25.65
CA MET A 1 -0.64 -1.69 -24.73
C MET A 1 -0.77 -2.14 -23.27
N LEU A 2 -1.93 -2.03 -22.63
CA LEU A 2 -2.13 -2.34 -21.20
C LEU A 2 -1.62 -3.73 -20.78
N HIS A 3 -1.94 -4.78 -21.56
CA HIS A 3 -1.45 -6.13 -21.32
C HIS A 3 0.10 -6.20 -21.25
N ALA A 4 0.80 -5.48 -22.13
CA ALA A 4 2.25 -5.43 -22.13
C ALA A 4 2.81 -4.68 -20.92
N ILE A 5 2.15 -3.61 -20.48
CA ILE A 5 2.52 -2.87 -19.26
C ILE A 5 2.35 -3.77 -18.04
N GLN A 6 1.22 -4.48 -17.93
CA GLN A 6 0.97 -5.43 -16.84
C GLN A 6 2.01 -6.55 -16.83
N GLY A 7 2.29 -7.16 -17.99
CA GLY A 7 3.30 -8.22 -18.09
C GLY A 7 4.70 -7.73 -17.70
N ARG A 8 5.11 -6.53 -18.14
CA ARG A 8 6.39 -5.91 -17.77
C ARG A 8 6.46 -5.59 -16.28
N ALA A 9 5.42 -4.99 -15.71
CA ALA A 9 5.35 -4.72 -14.27
C ALA A 9 5.47 -6.02 -13.46
N PHE A 10 4.79 -7.09 -13.90
CA PHE A 10 4.85 -8.39 -13.25
C PHE A 10 6.26 -9.01 -13.24
N THR A 11 7.13 -8.66 -14.21
CA THR A 11 8.52 -9.15 -14.22
C THR A 11 9.32 -8.73 -12.99
N TYR A 12 8.91 -7.65 -12.30
CA TYR A 12 9.47 -7.28 -11.01
C TYR A 12 9.34 -8.44 -10.00
N PHE A 13 8.12 -8.97 -9.82
CA PHE A 13 7.88 -10.08 -8.89
C PHE A 13 8.54 -11.40 -9.35
N LEU A 14 8.79 -11.56 -10.65
CA LEU A 14 9.55 -12.72 -11.14
C LEU A 14 11.04 -12.65 -10.76
N ARG A 15 11.64 -11.45 -10.83
CA ARG A 15 13.08 -11.23 -10.64
C ARG A 15 13.46 -10.96 -9.19
N GLU A 16 12.68 -10.13 -8.51
CA GLU A 16 13.00 -9.58 -7.20
C GLU A 16 12.44 -10.42 -6.04
N THR A 17 11.90 -11.61 -6.33
CA THR A 17 11.42 -12.55 -5.30
C THR A 17 12.44 -13.64 -5.03
N ASN A 18 12.84 -13.80 -3.77
CA ASN A 18 13.55 -14.98 -3.32
C ASN A 18 12.60 -16.19 -3.32
N LEU A 19 12.80 -17.13 -4.24
CA LEU A 19 11.88 -18.27 -4.42
C LEU A 19 11.88 -19.26 -3.25
N ALA A 20 12.91 -19.25 -2.41
CA ALA A 20 13.00 -20.18 -1.28
C ALA A 20 12.06 -19.81 -0.13
N ASN A 21 11.85 -18.51 0.10
CA ASN A 21 11.05 -17.99 1.22
C ASN A 21 9.92 -17.04 0.78
N GLY A 22 9.85 -16.70 -0.51
CA GLY A 22 8.83 -15.84 -1.08
C GLY A 22 8.93 -14.35 -0.69
N LEU A 23 10.06 -13.93 -0.10
CA LEU A 23 10.32 -12.53 0.21
C LEU A 23 10.63 -11.74 -1.07
N VAL A 24 10.09 -10.53 -1.16
CA VAL A 24 10.21 -9.64 -2.33
C VAL A 24 11.07 -8.45 -1.94
N ALA A 25 12.11 -8.15 -2.73
CA ALA A 25 12.95 -6.97 -2.51
C ALA A 25 12.12 -5.68 -2.61
N ASP A 26 12.46 -4.69 -1.80
CA ASP A 26 11.78 -3.39 -1.75
C ASP A 26 11.99 -2.57 -3.03
N THR A 27 13.17 -2.70 -3.63
CA THR A 27 13.49 -2.10 -4.93
C THR A 27 14.36 -3.05 -5.75
N SER A 28 14.48 -2.79 -7.05
CA SER A 28 15.42 -3.51 -7.93
C SER A 28 16.88 -3.07 -7.76
N SER A 29 17.20 -2.32 -6.70
CA SER A 29 18.58 -1.92 -6.41
C SER A 29 19.33 -3.08 -5.77
N SER A 30 20.58 -3.29 -6.15
CA SER A 30 21.41 -4.34 -5.57
C SER A 30 21.51 -4.19 -4.05
N GLY A 31 21.30 -5.29 -3.32
CA GLY A 31 21.36 -5.33 -1.86
C GLY A 31 20.15 -4.72 -1.14
N ALA A 32 19.05 -4.43 -1.84
CA ALA A 32 17.82 -3.99 -1.19
C ALA A 32 17.27 -5.07 -0.23
N PRO A 33 16.78 -4.70 0.97
CA PRO A 33 16.07 -5.62 1.84
C PRO A 33 14.71 -5.97 1.22
N SER A 34 14.01 -6.94 1.81
CA SER A 34 12.62 -7.19 1.50
C SER A 34 11.70 -6.19 2.19
N SER A 35 10.64 -5.76 1.49
CA SER A 35 9.50 -5.03 2.07
C SER A 35 8.28 -5.95 2.17
N ILE A 36 7.66 -6.03 3.34
CA ILE A 36 6.48 -6.90 3.52
C ILE A 36 5.25 -6.39 2.76
N ALA A 37 5.15 -5.08 2.50
CA ALA A 37 4.13 -4.53 1.62
C ALA A 37 4.32 -5.00 0.18
N ALA A 38 5.57 -5.03 -0.32
CA ALA A 38 5.90 -5.57 -1.63
C ALA A 38 5.57 -7.07 -1.73
N VAL A 39 5.77 -7.83 -0.65
CA VAL A 39 5.33 -9.23 -0.56
C VAL A 39 3.81 -9.35 -0.68
N GLY A 40 3.03 -8.53 0.04
CA GLY A 40 1.57 -8.52 -0.06
C GLY A 40 1.08 -8.22 -1.48
N LEU A 41 1.67 -7.22 -2.14
CA LEU A 41 1.39 -6.92 -3.54
C LEU A 41 1.80 -8.06 -4.48
N GLY A 42 2.92 -8.73 -4.22
CA GLY A 42 3.38 -9.89 -5.00
C GLY A 42 2.43 -11.09 -4.89
N LEU A 43 1.92 -11.37 -3.68
CA LEU A 43 0.88 -12.38 -3.47
C LEU A 43 -0.40 -12.03 -4.21
N THR A 44 -0.80 -10.76 -4.20
CA THR A 44 -1.98 -10.26 -4.93
C THR A 44 -1.79 -10.35 -6.45
N ALA A 45 -0.57 -10.13 -6.94
CA ALA A 45 -0.25 -10.22 -8.36
C ALA A 45 -0.27 -11.65 -8.90
N CYS A 46 -0.14 -12.68 -8.03
CA CYS A 46 -0.14 -14.08 -8.46
C CYS A 46 -1.47 -14.49 -9.13
N PRO A 47 -2.66 -14.28 -8.53
CA PRO A 47 -3.95 -14.46 -9.20
C PRO A 47 -4.03 -13.75 -10.56
N VAL A 48 -3.64 -12.47 -10.61
CA VAL A 48 -3.66 -11.68 -11.85
C VAL A 48 -2.77 -12.30 -12.92
N ALA A 49 -1.56 -12.75 -12.55
CA ALA A 49 -0.63 -13.37 -13.47
C ALA A 49 -1.13 -14.72 -14.01
N VAL A 50 -1.86 -15.49 -13.21
CA VAL A 50 -2.52 -16.73 -13.67
C VAL A 50 -3.61 -16.41 -14.68
N GLU A 51 -4.53 -15.50 -14.34
CA GLU A 51 -5.64 -15.11 -15.21
C GLU A 51 -5.18 -14.44 -16.53
N ARG A 52 -4.04 -13.74 -16.50
CA ARG A 52 -3.45 -13.10 -17.68
C ARG A 52 -2.48 -13.99 -18.45
N GLY A 53 -2.23 -15.22 -18.00
CA GLY A 53 -1.29 -16.14 -18.65
C GLY A 53 0.18 -15.74 -18.54
N PHE A 54 0.56 -14.89 -17.58
CA PHE A 54 1.95 -14.53 -17.29
C PHE A 54 2.68 -15.58 -16.44
N MET A 55 1.92 -16.41 -15.72
CA MET A 55 2.45 -17.48 -14.87
C MET A 55 1.47 -18.66 -14.84
N SER A 56 1.99 -19.88 -14.79
CA SER A 56 1.13 -21.05 -14.63
C SER A 56 0.51 -21.08 -13.22
N ARG A 57 -0.71 -21.61 -13.08
CA ARG A 57 -1.35 -21.79 -11.76
C ARG A 57 -0.48 -22.61 -10.80
N ARG A 58 0.25 -23.61 -11.33
CA ARG A 58 1.15 -24.44 -10.54
C ARG A 58 2.29 -23.61 -9.94
N ASP A 59 2.95 -22.78 -10.75
CA ASP A 59 4.07 -21.96 -10.26
C ASP A 59 3.60 -20.88 -9.29
N ALA A 60 2.40 -20.34 -9.51
CA ALA A 60 1.77 -19.40 -8.59
C ALA A 60 1.48 -20.05 -7.22
N VAL A 61 0.89 -21.26 -7.20
CA VAL A 61 0.68 -22.04 -5.96
C VAL A 61 2.01 -22.29 -5.23
N THR A 62 3.06 -22.70 -5.95
CA THR A 62 4.38 -22.94 -5.37
C THR A 62 4.94 -21.68 -4.71
N ARG A 63 4.88 -20.53 -5.39
CA ARG A 63 5.36 -19.24 -4.86
C ARG A 63 4.55 -18.79 -3.65
N THR A 64 3.22 -18.86 -3.73
CA THR A 64 2.33 -18.50 -2.62
C THR A 64 2.60 -19.36 -1.38
N LEU A 65 2.75 -20.68 -1.53
CA LEU A 65 3.06 -21.55 -0.41
C LEU A 65 4.45 -21.29 0.19
N ALA A 66 5.46 -21.01 -0.62
CA ALA A 66 6.79 -20.64 -0.10
C ALA A 66 6.70 -19.42 0.82
N THR A 67 5.99 -18.36 0.39
CA THR A 67 5.75 -17.16 1.19
C THR A 67 4.97 -17.48 2.47
N LEU A 68 3.81 -18.15 2.37
CA LEU A 68 2.95 -18.41 3.52
C LEU A 68 3.62 -19.30 4.57
N ARG A 69 4.32 -20.36 4.13
CA ARG A 69 5.07 -21.25 5.02
C ARG A 69 6.22 -20.52 5.71
N PHE A 70 6.94 -19.65 5.00
CA PHE A 70 7.97 -18.81 5.61
C PHE A 70 7.37 -17.95 6.73
N PHE A 71 6.32 -17.18 6.46
CA PHE A 71 5.72 -16.29 7.47
C PHE A 71 5.09 -17.05 8.64
N TRP A 72 4.53 -18.24 8.38
CA TRP A 72 3.98 -19.11 9.41
C TRP A 72 5.07 -19.64 10.35
N GLY A 73 6.15 -20.16 9.79
CA GLY A 73 7.30 -20.71 10.53
C GLY A 73 8.31 -19.66 11.02
N SER A 74 8.16 -18.40 10.63
CA SER A 74 9.09 -17.32 11.01
C SER A 74 9.07 -17.01 12.51
N LYS A 75 10.20 -16.52 13.02
CA LYS A 75 10.36 -16.17 14.43
C LYS A 75 9.50 -14.97 14.80
N GLN A 76 8.66 -15.13 15.82
CA GLN A 76 7.87 -14.06 16.44
C GLN A 76 8.44 -13.73 17.82
N GLY A 77 8.93 -12.52 18.02
CA GLY A 77 9.61 -12.15 19.25
C GLY A 77 10.18 -10.73 19.26
N ARG A 78 10.84 -10.39 20.37
CA ARG A 78 11.44 -9.07 20.58
C ARG A 78 12.92 -9.04 20.19
N GLU A 79 13.48 -10.20 19.88
CA GLU A 79 14.88 -10.40 19.55
C GLU A 79 15.22 -9.74 18.21
N PRO A 80 16.50 -9.34 17.99
CA PRO A 80 16.91 -8.68 16.75
C PRO A 80 16.70 -9.51 15.48
N ASP A 81 16.73 -10.83 15.59
CA ASP A 81 16.56 -11.80 14.51
C ASP A 81 15.09 -12.22 14.28
N ALA A 82 14.14 -11.68 15.04
CA ALA A 82 12.73 -11.96 14.83
C ALA A 82 12.22 -11.31 13.53
N THR A 83 11.33 -12.01 12.83
CA THR A 83 10.65 -11.53 11.62
C THR A 83 9.46 -10.65 11.96
N GLY A 84 8.86 -10.86 13.12
CA GLY A 84 7.74 -10.06 13.60
C GLY A 84 7.49 -10.23 15.09
N TYR A 85 6.42 -9.61 15.56
CA TYR A 85 5.99 -9.67 16.95
C TYR A 85 4.48 -9.46 17.03
N LYS A 86 3.80 -10.16 17.95
CA LYS A 86 2.34 -10.01 18.16
C LYS A 86 1.50 -10.25 16.89
N GLY A 87 2.01 -11.10 16.00
CA GLY A 87 1.38 -11.42 14.72
C GLY A 87 1.62 -10.40 13.62
N PHE A 88 2.16 -9.21 13.93
CA PHE A 88 2.62 -8.23 12.94
C PHE A 88 4.06 -8.52 12.51
N TYR A 89 4.52 -7.79 11.49
CA TYR A 89 5.85 -7.96 10.91
C TYR A 89 6.62 -6.66 10.78
N TYR A 90 7.96 -6.78 10.79
CA TYR A 90 8.82 -5.63 10.54
C TYR A 90 8.71 -5.19 9.09
N HIS A 91 8.63 -3.88 8.86
CA HIS A 91 8.51 -3.26 7.55
C HIS A 91 9.54 -3.83 6.57
N PHE A 92 10.80 -3.83 7.01
CA PHE A 92 11.92 -4.36 6.24
C PHE A 92 12.52 -5.61 6.89
N LEU A 93 12.75 -6.63 6.06
CA LEU A 93 13.37 -7.89 6.41
C LEU A 93 14.61 -8.13 5.54
N ASP A 94 15.60 -8.82 6.06
CA ASP A 94 16.68 -9.37 5.26
C ASP A 94 16.10 -10.39 4.26
N LEU A 95 16.48 -10.25 2.98
CA LEU A 95 15.86 -10.99 1.88
C LEU A 95 16.08 -12.51 1.95
N HIS A 96 17.16 -12.95 2.61
CA HIS A 96 17.54 -14.35 2.68
C HIS A 96 17.10 -15.00 3.98
N THR A 97 17.34 -14.33 5.10
CA THR A 97 17.11 -14.87 6.45
C THR A 97 15.73 -14.53 7.01
N GLY A 98 15.12 -13.44 6.56
CA GLY A 98 13.87 -12.94 7.13
C GLY A 98 14.02 -12.24 8.47
N ALA A 99 15.25 -11.98 8.92
CA ALA A 99 15.51 -11.19 10.12
C ALA A 99 15.20 -9.71 9.89
N ARG A 100 14.84 -8.97 10.94
CA ARG A 100 14.59 -7.53 10.86
C ARG A 100 15.77 -6.76 10.25
N ALA A 101 15.51 -6.03 9.17
CA ALA A 101 16.51 -5.17 8.52
C ALA A 101 16.43 -3.71 9.01
N TRP A 102 17.56 -3.01 8.95
CA TRP A 102 17.70 -1.55 9.20
C TRP A 102 17.08 -1.00 10.50
N LYS A 103 16.89 -1.86 11.51
CA LYS A 103 16.16 -1.49 12.74
C LYS A 103 14.78 -0.87 12.43
N SER A 104 14.14 -1.34 11.37
CA SER A 104 12.80 -0.96 10.94
C SER A 104 11.76 -1.17 12.05
N GLU A 105 10.66 -0.46 12.01
CA GLU A 105 9.51 -0.70 12.87
C GLU A 105 8.77 -1.97 12.47
N LEU A 106 8.12 -2.57 13.45
CA LEU A 106 6.96 -3.42 13.24
C LEU A 106 5.86 -2.50 12.70
N SER A 107 5.48 -2.65 11.43
CA SER A 107 4.61 -1.71 10.73
C SER A 107 3.20 -2.24 10.63
N THR A 108 2.23 -1.48 11.13
CA THR A 108 0.82 -1.91 11.13
C THR A 108 0.21 -1.83 9.74
N ILE A 109 0.55 -0.81 8.95
CA ILE A 109 0.08 -0.69 7.56
C ILE A 109 0.71 -1.71 6.64
N ASP A 110 2.03 -1.94 6.72
CA ASP A 110 2.68 -2.89 5.81
C ASP A 110 2.27 -4.33 6.15
N SER A 111 1.98 -4.62 7.42
CA SER A 111 1.36 -5.89 7.81
C SER A 111 -0.07 -6.01 7.27
N ALA A 112 -0.88 -4.95 7.30
CA ALA A 112 -2.22 -4.95 6.71
C ALA A 112 -2.18 -5.27 5.21
N LEU A 113 -1.25 -4.66 4.46
CA LEU A 113 -1.05 -4.92 3.02
C LEU A 113 -0.57 -6.36 2.77
N LEU A 114 0.32 -6.88 3.63
CA LEU A 114 0.74 -8.28 3.59
C LEU A 114 -0.47 -9.23 3.76
N PHE A 115 -1.27 -9.03 4.80
CA PHE A 115 -2.44 -9.86 5.08
C PHE A 115 -3.47 -9.78 3.95
N ALA A 116 -3.72 -8.59 3.40
CA ALA A 116 -4.62 -8.43 2.26
C ALA A 116 -4.15 -9.25 1.05
N GLY A 117 -2.84 -9.29 0.78
CA GLY A 117 -2.27 -10.15 -0.25
C GLY A 117 -2.41 -11.65 0.03
N MET A 118 -2.22 -12.07 1.28
CA MET A 118 -2.43 -13.46 1.70
C MET A 118 -3.90 -13.88 1.52
N LEU A 119 -4.83 -13.04 1.96
CA LEU A 119 -6.27 -13.27 1.86
C LEU A 119 -6.75 -13.26 0.40
N ALA A 120 -6.20 -12.37 -0.45
CA ALA A 120 -6.47 -12.37 -1.88
C ALA A 120 -6.03 -13.67 -2.56
N ALA A 121 -4.86 -14.20 -2.20
CA ALA A 121 -4.40 -15.49 -2.68
C ALA A 121 -5.34 -16.63 -2.21
N ALA A 122 -5.75 -16.62 -0.95
CA ALA A 122 -6.69 -17.61 -0.41
C ALA A 122 -8.06 -17.57 -1.12
N ALA A 123 -8.56 -16.37 -1.45
CA ALA A 123 -9.82 -16.19 -2.17
C ALA A 123 -9.75 -16.72 -3.63
N PHE A 124 -8.56 -16.75 -4.23
CA PHE A 124 -8.36 -17.23 -5.61
C PHE A 124 -8.03 -18.73 -5.69
N PHE A 125 -7.25 -19.26 -4.75
CA PHE A 125 -6.83 -20.66 -4.72
C PHE A 125 -7.85 -21.54 -3.96
N THR A 126 -8.99 -21.78 -4.60
CA THR A 126 -10.15 -22.47 -4.02
C THR A 126 -10.24 -23.97 -4.33
N GLY A 127 -9.32 -24.53 -5.12
CA GLY A 127 -9.37 -25.94 -5.52
C GLY A 127 -9.25 -26.92 -4.36
N ASP A 128 -9.75 -28.14 -4.56
CA ASP A 128 -9.72 -29.25 -3.60
C ASP A 128 -8.38 -30.00 -3.55
N ARG A 129 -7.30 -29.37 -4.02
CA ARG A 129 -5.96 -29.93 -3.89
C ARG A 129 -5.37 -29.60 -2.51
N PRO A 130 -4.59 -30.51 -1.90
CA PRO A 130 -3.97 -30.26 -0.59
C PRO A 130 -3.21 -28.93 -0.52
N ALA A 131 -2.47 -28.58 -1.57
CA ALA A 131 -1.72 -27.33 -1.66
C ALA A 131 -2.61 -26.08 -1.60
N GLU A 132 -3.74 -26.06 -2.29
CA GLU A 132 -4.66 -24.90 -2.29
C GLU A 132 -5.44 -24.82 -0.97
N ARG A 133 -5.77 -25.96 -0.34
CA ARG A 133 -6.32 -25.97 1.04
C ARG A 133 -5.34 -25.37 2.04
N GLU A 134 -4.06 -25.72 1.93
CA GLU A 134 -3.00 -25.19 2.80
C GLU A 134 -2.81 -23.69 2.62
N ILE A 135 -2.90 -23.16 1.39
CA ILE A 135 -2.88 -21.71 1.14
C ILE A 135 -3.98 -21.02 1.94
N ARG A 136 -5.21 -21.52 1.86
CA ARG A 136 -6.37 -20.93 2.57
C ARG A 136 -6.16 -21.00 4.09
N ASP A 137 -5.80 -22.16 4.62
CA ASP A 137 -5.57 -22.35 6.06
C ASP A 137 -4.47 -21.41 6.59
N LEU A 138 -3.29 -21.37 5.93
CA LEU A 138 -2.19 -20.52 6.37
C LEU A 138 -2.52 -19.03 6.28
N ALA A 139 -3.14 -18.59 5.18
CA ALA A 139 -3.50 -17.18 5.00
C ALA A 139 -4.46 -16.69 6.10
N HIS A 140 -5.50 -17.47 6.42
CA HIS A 140 -6.42 -17.15 7.49
C HIS A 140 -5.71 -17.13 8.85
N ARG A 141 -4.98 -18.20 9.21
CA ARG A 141 -4.25 -18.25 10.48
C ARG A 141 -3.24 -17.12 10.67
N LEU A 142 -2.57 -16.70 9.59
CA LEU A 142 -1.61 -15.59 9.63
C LEU A 142 -2.31 -14.26 9.93
N TYR A 143 -3.45 -14.00 9.30
CA TYR A 143 -4.28 -12.83 9.58
C TYR A 143 -4.87 -12.85 10.99
N GLU A 144 -5.41 -13.99 11.42
CA GLU A 144 -6.00 -14.20 12.75
C GLU A 144 -5.01 -14.02 13.90
N ARG A 145 -3.72 -14.24 13.62
CA ARG A 145 -2.64 -14.10 14.61
C ARG A 145 -2.34 -12.64 14.96
N ALA A 146 -2.74 -11.67 14.13
CA ALA A 146 -2.44 -10.25 14.34
C ALA A 146 -3.26 -9.67 15.50
N ASP A 147 -2.57 -9.20 16.54
CA ASP A 147 -3.19 -8.64 17.74
C ASP A 147 -3.53 -7.15 17.55
N TRP A 148 -4.60 -6.84 16.80
CA TRP A 148 -4.96 -5.45 16.47
C TRP A 148 -5.29 -4.60 17.69
N ASN A 149 -5.90 -5.20 18.73
CA ASN A 149 -6.10 -4.52 20.00
C ASN A 149 -4.77 -4.12 20.67
N TRP A 150 -3.75 -4.99 20.64
CA TRP A 150 -2.40 -4.60 21.08
C TRP A 150 -1.82 -3.45 20.25
N ALA A 151 -2.05 -3.42 18.94
CA ALA A 151 -1.56 -2.35 18.06
C ALA A 151 -2.17 -0.97 18.37
N CYS A 152 -3.31 -0.91 19.06
CA CYS A 152 -3.87 0.33 19.61
C CYS A 152 -3.06 0.90 20.79
N ASN A 153 -2.25 0.10 21.48
CA ASN A 153 -1.50 0.55 22.66
C ASN A 153 -2.40 1.27 23.70
N GLY A 154 -3.62 0.76 23.92
CA GLY A 154 -4.60 1.34 24.86
C GLY A 154 -5.20 2.70 24.46
N GLY A 155 -4.87 3.24 23.29
CA GLY A 155 -5.46 4.49 22.79
C GLY A 155 -6.56 4.26 21.74
N THR A 156 -7.14 5.35 21.25
CA THR A 156 -8.38 5.35 20.45
C THR A 156 -8.20 5.14 18.94
N THR A 157 -6.98 4.88 18.46
CA THR A 157 -6.67 4.65 17.04
C THR A 157 -5.52 3.65 16.96
N VAL A 158 -5.24 3.07 15.79
CA VAL A 158 -4.09 2.16 15.64
C VAL A 158 -2.78 2.99 15.58
N THR A 159 -1.72 2.49 16.19
CA THR A 159 -0.38 3.12 16.11
C THR A 159 0.27 2.83 14.76
N HIS A 160 1.17 3.69 14.28
CA HIS A 160 1.91 3.40 13.03
C HIS A 160 2.77 2.14 13.17
N GLY A 161 3.26 1.86 14.38
CA GLY A 161 4.13 0.71 14.59
C GLY A 161 4.77 0.66 15.97
N TRP A 162 5.70 -0.29 16.11
CA TRP A 162 6.41 -0.57 17.36
C TRP A 162 7.88 -0.94 17.09
N LYS A 163 8.78 -0.65 18.03
CA LYS A 163 10.21 -1.02 17.95
C LYS A 163 10.69 -1.71 19.24
N PRO A 164 11.44 -2.82 19.12
CA PRO A 164 12.14 -3.42 20.25
C PRO A 164 12.97 -2.41 21.04
N GLY A 165 12.87 -2.46 22.36
CA GLY A 165 13.56 -1.55 23.28
C GLY A 165 13.02 -0.13 23.35
N ARG A 166 12.20 0.32 22.39
CA ARG A 166 11.62 1.68 22.36
C ARG A 166 10.11 1.71 22.60
N GLY A 167 9.39 0.63 22.32
CA GLY A 167 7.92 0.63 22.43
C GLY A 167 7.24 1.13 21.16
N PHE A 168 6.00 1.58 21.30
CA PHE A 168 5.19 2.09 20.19
C PHE A 168 5.71 3.43 19.66
N LEU A 169 5.54 3.65 18.35
CA LEU A 169 5.80 4.94 17.74
C LEU A 169 4.80 5.98 18.26
N ALA A 170 5.25 7.24 18.33
CA ALA A 170 4.38 8.35 18.74
C ALA A 170 3.25 8.64 17.73
N HIS A 171 3.49 8.32 16.45
CA HIS A 171 2.52 8.53 15.38
C HIS A 171 1.41 7.46 15.41
N ARG A 172 0.18 7.92 15.22
CA ARG A 172 -1.04 7.11 15.20
C ARG A 172 -1.85 7.52 13.97
N TRP A 173 -2.53 6.56 13.37
CA TRP A 173 -3.28 6.78 12.14
C TRP A 173 -4.40 7.81 12.36
N ARG A 174 -4.59 8.69 11.38
CA ARG A 174 -5.52 9.81 11.38
C ARG A 174 -6.05 10.01 9.96
N GLY A 175 -7.33 9.73 9.76
CA GLY A 175 -7.96 9.80 8.47
C GLY A 175 -8.09 11.24 7.93
N TYR A 176 -8.27 11.45 6.63
CA TYR A 176 -8.18 10.43 5.60
C TYR A 176 -6.71 10.20 5.22
N ASP A 177 -6.26 8.96 5.36
CA ASP A 177 -4.90 8.49 5.09
C ASP A 177 -4.98 7.08 4.45
N GLU A 178 -3.84 6.45 4.17
CA GLU A 178 -3.79 5.13 3.53
C GLU A 178 -4.35 3.98 4.39
N ALA A 179 -4.75 4.23 5.65
CA ALA A 179 -5.11 3.19 6.60
C ALA A 179 -6.54 2.64 6.47
N LEU A 180 -7.31 3.03 5.44
CA LEU A 180 -8.69 2.54 5.27
C LEU A 180 -8.76 1.00 5.27
N LEU A 181 -7.94 0.33 4.46
CA LEU A 181 -7.85 -1.15 4.46
C LEU A 181 -7.40 -1.71 5.82
N LEU A 182 -6.45 -1.06 6.48
CA LEU A 182 -5.98 -1.45 7.81
C LEU A 182 -7.15 -1.50 8.79
N TYR A 183 -8.00 -0.47 8.82
CA TYR A 183 -9.16 -0.46 9.72
C TYR A 183 -10.20 -1.50 9.36
N VAL A 184 -10.46 -1.76 8.07
CA VAL A 184 -11.36 -2.86 7.65
C VAL A 184 -10.85 -4.20 8.18
N LEU A 185 -9.56 -4.49 8.01
CA LEU A 185 -8.94 -5.72 8.51
C LEU A 185 -8.92 -5.77 10.05
N ALA A 186 -8.66 -4.66 10.72
CA ALA A 186 -8.62 -4.62 12.18
C ALA A 186 -10.01 -4.81 12.82
N LEU A 187 -11.06 -4.26 12.21
CA LEU A 187 -12.45 -4.45 12.64
C LEU A 187 -12.96 -5.86 12.33
N GLY A 188 -12.57 -6.42 11.18
CA GLY A 188 -12.98 -7.75 10.73
C GLY A 188 -12.23 -8.92 11.37
N ALA A 189 -11.25 -8.66 12.24
CA ALA A 189 -10.41 -9.70 12.81
C ALA A 189 -11.21 -10.59 13.80
N PRO A 190 -11.15 -11.93 13.69
CA PRO A 190 -12.06 -12.79 14.46
C PRO A 190 -11.67 -12.96 15.94
N THR A 191 -10.42 -12.67 16.33
CA THR A 191 -9.90 -12.92 17.69
C THR A 191 -9.45 -11.65 18.41
N HIS A 192 -8.70 -10.78 17.73
CA HIS A 192 -8.07 -9.61 18.31
C HIS A 192 -8.53 -8.29 17.66
N ALA A 193 -9.82 -8.21 17.29
CA ALA A 193 -10.38 -7.01 16.69
C ALA A 193 -10.27 -5.77 17.57
N ILE A 194 -10.20 -4.61 16.90
CA ILE A 194 -10.34 -3.31 17.56
C ILE A 194 -11.82 -2.98 17.81
N PRO A 195 -12.15 -2.19 18.85
CA PRO A 195 -13.49 -1.64 19.01
C PRO A 195 -13.89 -0.73 17.84
N ALA A 196 -15.19 -0.70 17.50
CA ALA A 196 -15.73 0.18 16.45
C ALA A 196 -15.38 1.67 16.67
N ALA A 197 -15.34 2.12 17.93
CA ALA A 197 -14.97 3.49 18.29
C ALA A 197 -13.56 3.90 17.81
N CYS A 198 -12.67 2.93 17.55
CA CYS A 198 -11.35 3.23 16.98
C CYS A 198 -11.45 3.70 15.52
N TYR A 199 -12.41 3.17 14.75
CA TYR A 199 -12.71 3.64 13.40
C TYR A 199 -13.30 5.05 13.45
N ASP A 200 -14.26 5.30 14.34
CA ASP A 200 -14.88 6.62 14.50
C ASP A 200 -13.83 7.68 14.85
N ALA A 201 -12.89 7.36 15.74
CA ALA A 201 -11.79 8.25 16.10
C ALA A 201 -10.84 8.53 14.92
N TRP A 202 -10.56 7.53 14.07
CA TRP A 202 -9.75 7.74 12.86
C TRP A 202 -10.50 8.56 11.80
N ALA A 203 -11.78 8.28 11.58
CA ALA A 203 -12.62 9.00 10.63
C ALA A 203 -12.88 10.46 11.08
N SER A 204 -12.82 10.75 12.38
CA SER A 204 -13.06 12.09 12.93
C SER A 204 -12.11 13.17 12.39
N THR A 205 -10.95 12.80 11.84
CA THR A 205 -9.98 13.75 11.28
C THR A 205 -10.15 13.97 9.77
N TYR A 206 -11.14 13.35 9.14
CA TYR A 206 -11.48 13.54 7.73
C TYR A 206 -11.66 15.01 7.38
N GLN A 207 -11.21 15.39 6.18
CA GLN A 207 -11.32 16.77 5.69
C GLN A 207 -11.95 16.77 4.30
N TRP A 208 -13.20 17.23 4.21
CA TRP A 208 -13.84 17.53 2.94
C TRP A 208 -13.35 18.89 2.44
N ARG A 209 -12.79 18.92 1.23
CA ARG A 209 -12.23 20.15 0.64
C ARG A 209 -12.71 20.33 -0.78
N THR A 210 -12.89 21.58 -1.19
CA THR A 210 -13.08 21.96 -2.59
C THR A 210 -11.77 22.48 -3.15
N ILE A 211 -11.23 21.79 -4.14
CA ILE A 211 -9.99 22.15 -4.84
C ILE A 211 -10.30 22.11 -6.34
N PHE A 212 -10.01 23.20 -7.05
CA PHE A 212 -10.27 23.31 -8.50
C PHE A 212 -11.71 22.94 -8.87
N ASP A 213 -12.68 23.52 -8.15
CA ASP A 213 -14.12 23.28 -8.32
C ASP A 213 -14.57 21.83 -8.07
N THR A 214 -13.70 20.99 -7.51
CA THR A 214 -13.98 19.59 -7.17
C THR A 214 -13.97 19.40 -5.67
N SER A 215 -15.11 19.00 -5.10
CA SER A 215 -15.25 18.70 -3.68
C SER A 215 -15.08 17.20 -3.40
N TYR A 216 -14.16 16.85 -2.50
CA TYR A 216 -13.84 15.47 -2.15
C TYR A 216 -13.19 15.37 -0.76
N LEU A 217 -13.19 14.16 -0.19
CA LEU A 217 -12.43 13.81 1.00
C LEU A 217 -10.95 13.83 0.64
N HIS A 218 -10.23 14.81 1.18
CA HIS A 218 -8.90 15.16 0.72
C HIS A 218 -7.79 14.39 1.44
N ALA A 219 -6.85 13.90 0.63
CA ALA A 219 -5.51 13.54 1.05
C ALA A 219 -4.53 13.91 -0.08
N GLY A 220 -3.33 14.39 0.27
CA GLY A 220 -2.39 14.98 -0.69
C GLY A 220 -1.78 13.98 -1.68
N PRO A 221 -1.05 12.95 -1.21
CA PRO A 221 -0.51 11.91 -2.08
C PRO A 221 -1.59 11.06 -2.74
N LEU A 222 -1.50 10.85 -4.05
CA LEU A 222 -2.54 10.14 -4.80
C LEU A 222 -2.73 8.68 -4.38
N PHE A 223 -1.67 8.00 -3.92
CA PHE A 223 -1.76 6.58 -3.53
C PHE A 223 -2.74 6.30 -2.39
N ILE A 224 -2.99 7.29 -1.53
CA ILE A 224 -3.95 7.18 -0.42
C ILE A 224 -5.36 6.88 -0.95
N HIS A 225 -5.70 7.42 -2.12
CA HIS A 225 -6.99 7.18 -2.79
C HIS A 225 -7.01 5.89 -3.60
N GLN A 226 -5.90 5.16 -3.72
CA GLN A 226 -5.79 4.04 -4.66
C GLN A 226 -5.55 2.72 -3.96
N LEU A 227 -4.67 2.71 -2.96
CA LEU A 227 -4.05 1.48 -2.49
C LEU A 227 -5.08 0.52 -1.87
N SER A 228 -6.00 1.03 -1.05
CA SER A 228 -7.04 0.20 -0.43
C SER A 228 -7.99 -0.43 -1.47
N HIS A 229 -8.17 0.20 -2.63
CA HIS A 229 -9.02 -0.32 -3.72
C HIS A 229 -8.42 -1.53 -4.44
N VAL A 230 -7.15 -1.86 -4.20
CA VAL A 230 -6.54 -3.08 -4.76
C VAL A 230 -7.25 -4.34 -4.25
N TRP A 231 -7.75 -4.31 -3.01
CA TRP A 231 -8.35 -5.47 -2.35
C TRP A 231 -9.85 -5.33 -2.09
N LEU A 232 -10.37 -4.11 -1.98
CA LEU A 232 -11.77 -3.86 -1.67
C LEU A 232 -12.41 -2.95 -2.72
N ASP A 233 -13.51 -3.41 -3.29
CA ASP A 233 -14.34 -2.59 -4.16
C ASP A 233 -15.25 -1.69 -3.33
N PHE A 234 -14.87 -0.41 -3.21
CA PHE A 234 -15.62 0.55 -2.41
C PHE A 234 -16.75 1.27 -3.16
N ARG A 235 -17.14 0.82 -4.36
CA ARG A 235 -18.32 1.38 -5.05
C ARG A 235 -19.58 1.17 -4.22
N GLY A 236 -20.30 2.25 -3.93
CA GLY A 236 -21.48 2.23 -3.08
C GLY A 236 -21.22 2.00 -1.59
N ILE A 237 -19.97 1.80 -1.15
CA ILE A 237 -19.63 1.67 0.27
C ILE A 237 -19.44 3.06 0.86
N ARG A 238 -20.27 3.39 1.85
CA ARG A 238 -20.30 4.71 2.49
C ARG A 238 -20.39 4.58 4.01
N ASP A 239 -19.40 5.13 4.70
CA ASP A 239 -19.47 5.37 6.15
C ASP A 239 -20.32 6.63 6.45
N ALA A 240 -20.40 7.03 7.72
CA ALA A 240 -21.22 8.17 8.12
C ALA A 240 -20.81 9.47 7.41
N PHE A 241 -19.51 9.78 7.40
CA PHE A 241 -18.99 11.00 6.78
C PHE A 241 -19.25 11.02 5.27
N MET A 242 -19.01 9.91 4.58
CA MET A 242 -19.21 9.84 3.14
C MET A 242 -20.71 9.95 2.76
N ARG A 243 -21.63 9.49 3.62
CA ARG A 243 -23.08 9.70 3.43
C ARG A 243 -23.49 11.16 3.57
N GLU A 244 -22.90 11.91 4.51
CA GLU A 244 -23.15 13.36 4.67
C GLU A 244 -22.80 14.15 3.41
N HIS A 245 -21.86 13.66 2.61
CA HIS A 245 -21.42 14.27 1.36
C HIS A 245 -21.98 13.61 0.09
N ASP A 246 -22.93 12.68 0.22
CA ASP A 246 -23.50 11.88 -0.88
C ASP A 246 -22.42 11.32 -1.84
N SER A 247 -21.35 10.79 -1.27
CA SER A 247 -20.21 10.22 -2.00
C SER A 247 -19.90 8.82 -1.50
N ASP A 248 -19.20 8.02 -2.30
CA ASP A 248 -18.48 6.82 -1.85
C ASP A 248 -16.98 6.98 -2.10
N TYR A 249 -16.17 6.03 -1.61
CA TYR A 249 -14.71 6.13 -1.76
C TYR A 249 -14.27 5.94 -3.22
N PHE A 250 -15.00 5.20 -4.06
CA PHE A 250 -14.64 5.05 -5.47
C PHE A 250 -14.80 6.37 -6.23
N GLU A 251 -15.95 7.03 -6.06
CA GLU A 251 -16.20 8.35 -6.62
C GLU A 251 -15.22 9.38 -6.02
N ASN A 252 -14.90 9.28 -4.73
CA ASN A 252 -13.89 10.13 -4.10
C ASN A 252 -12.52 10.00 -4.78
N SER A 253 -12.09 8.78 -5.06
CA SER A 253 -10.83 8.49 -5.73
C SER A 253 -10.82 8.98 -7.17
N ARG A 254 -11.94 8.87 -7.90
CA ARG A 254 -12.10 9.50 -9.22
C ARG A 254 -11.91 11.02 -9.14
N ARG A 255 -12.54 11.67 -8.17
CA ARG A 255 -12.41 13.13 -7.96
C ARG A 255 -10.98 13.52 -7.60
N ALA A 256 -10.30 12.75 -6.74
CA ALA A 256 -8.90 12.97 -6.41
C ALA A 256 -7.97 12.84 -7.62
N THR A 257 -8.22 11.87 -8.50
CA THR A 257 -7.49 11.72 -9.78
C THR A 257 -7.69 12.94 -10.69
N VAL A 258 -8.93 13.43 -10.83
CA VAL A 258 -9.21 14.64 -11.63
C VAL A 258 -8.46 15.85 -11.05
N VAL A 259 -8.49 16.04 -9.74
CA VAL A 259 -7.77 17.14 -9.06
C VAL A 259 -6.26 17.05 -9.31
N GLN A 260 -5.67 15.85 -9.34
CA GLN A 260 -4.25 15.65 -9.63
C GLN A 260 -3.88 16.08 -11.06
N GLN A 261 -4.65 15.68 -12.06
CA GLN A 261 -4.43 16.13 -13.44
C GLN A 261 -4.63 17.65 -13.57
N GLN A 262 -5.67 18.18 -12.92
CA GLN A 262 -5.98 19.60 -12.89
C GLN A 262 -4.89 20.45 -12.22
N TYR A 263 -4.20 19.90 -11.21
CA TYR A 263 -3.01 20.52 -10.63
C TYR A 263 -1.86 20.62 -11.65
N ALA A 264 -1.60 19.53 -12.37
CA ALA A 264 -0.54 19.49 -13.38
C ALA A 264 -0.82 20.44 -14.55
N ILE A 265 -2.08 20.52 -15.02
CA ILE A 265 -2.50 21.48 -16.06
C ILE A 265 -2.25 22.92 -15.61
N ARG A 266 -2.61 23.26 -14.36
CA ARG A 266 -2.40 24.60 -13.81
C ARG A 266 -0.93 24.91 -13.54
N ASN A 267 -0.13 23.88 -13.22
CA ASN A 267 1.30 23.96 -13.01
C ASN A 267 1.75 25.17 -12.17
N PRO A 268 1.27 25.33 -10.92
CA PRO A 268 1.52 26.54 -10.13
C PRO A 268 3.00 26.79 -9.83
N ARG A 269 3.84 25.75 -9.96
CA ARG A 269 5.29 25.82 -9.77
C ARG A 269 6.08 25.94 -11.08
N GLY A 270 5.41 26.02 -12.23
CA GLY A 270 6.04 26.17 -13.54
C GLY A 270 7.10 25.11 -13.83
N PHE A 271 6.86 23.84 -13.50
CA PHE A 271 7.75 22.73 -13.88
C PHE A 271 7.61 22.40 -15.36
N GLN A 272 8.73 22.11 -16.02
CA GLN A 272 8.69 21.68 -17.41
C GLN A 272 7.98 20.33 -17.52
N GLY A 273 7.09 20.21 -18.51
CA GLY A 273 6.42 18.97 -18.85
C GLY A 273 5.14 18.69 -18.06
N TYR A 274 4.80 19.44 -17.01
CA TYR A 274 3.50 19.28 -16.35
C TYR A 274 2.39 19.77 -17.28
N ASP A 275 1.46 18.88 -17.61
CA ASP A 275 0.27 19.18 -18.43
C ASP A 275 -0.82 18.11 -18.25
N ALA A 276 -1.80 18.07 -19.17
CA ALA A 276 -2.90 17.11 -19.15
C ALA A 276 -2.46 15.64 -19.39
N PHE A 277 -1.29 15.43 -19.99
CA PHE A 277 -0.76 14.13 -20.39
C PHE A 277 0.50 13.74 -19.59
N CYS A 278 0.99 14.61 -18.71
CA CYS A 278 2.17 14.36 -17.91
C CYS A 278 1.96 14.90 -16.49
N TRP A 279 1.47 14.00 -15.65
CA TRP A 279 1.03 14.27 -14.28
C TRP A 279 1.27 13.03 -13.39
N GLY A 280 0.79 13.08 -12.15
CA GLY A 280 0.88 11.97 -11.18
C GLY A 280 1.87 12.25 -10.07
N ILE A 281 1.39 12.95 -9.03
CA ILE A 281 2.21 13.32 -7.87
C ILE A 281 1.78 12.48 -6.67
N THR A 282 2.67 11.58 -6.26
CA THR A 282 2.44 10.67 -5.13
C THR A 282 3.76 10.32 -4.44
N ALA A 283 3.70 9.58 -3.34
CA ALA A 283 4.89 9.10 -2.65
C ALA A 283 5.80 8.30 -3.61
N SER A 284 7.05 8.71 -3.71
CA SER A 284 8.01 8.08 -4.62
C SER A 284 9.45 8.44 -4.26
N CYS A 285 10.40 7.69 -4.83
CA CYS A 285 11.78 8.18 -5.00
C CYS A 285 11.80 9.41 -5.90
N GLY A 286 12.75 10.31 -5.65
CA GLY A 286 13.07 11.45 -6.48
C GLY A 286 14.58 11.54 -6.72
N PRO A 287 15.08 12.61 -7.36
CA PRO A 287 16.45 12.72 -7.83
C PRO A 287 17.50 12.97 -6.72
N GLY A 288 17.11 12.82 -5.45
CA GLY A 288 17.97 12.98 -4.30
C GLY A 288 17.87 14.36 -3.63
N ASN A 289 18.35 14.44 -2.39
CA ASN A 289 18.32 15.67 -1.62
C ASN A 289 19.32 16.68 -2.16
N SER A 290 18.85 17.65 -2.94
CA SER A 290 19.70 18.70 -3.50
C SER A 290 18.92 19.99 -3.75
N THR A 291 19.62 21.12 -3.84
CA THR A 291 19.04 22.39 -4.29
C THR A 291 19.72 22.79 -5.57
N ARG A 292 18.95 23.00 -6.65
CA ARG A 292 19.47 23.33 -7.98
C ARG A 292 18.68 24.47 -8.59
N THR A 293 19.32 25.27 -9.42
CA THR A 293 18.62 26.26 -10.26
C THR A 293 18.23 25.59 -11.57
N VAL A 294 16.92 25.55 -11.85
CA VAL A 294 16.36 24.98 -13.09
C VAL A 294 15.55 26.07 -13.77
N ALA A 295 15.94 26.42 -15.00
CA ALA A 295 15.35 27.52 -15.78
C ALA A 295 15.28 28.84 -14.97
N GLY A 296 16.37 29.21 -14.29
CA GLY A 296 16.44 30.44 -13.48
C GLY A 296 15.75 30.38 -12.11
N VAL A 297 15.00 29.31 -11.80
CA VAL A 297 14.30 29.15 -10.52
C VAL A 297 15.07 28.22 -9.61
N ARG A 298 15.36 28.65 -8.38
CA ARG A 298 15.98 27.81 -7.35
C ARG A 298 14.95 26.82 -6.79
N ARG A 299 15.22 25.52 -6.94
CA ARG A 299 14.31 24.42 -6.56
C ARG A 299 15.00 23.45 -5.60
N LYS A 300 14.25 22.95 -4.62
CA LYS A 300 14.69 21.92 -3.67
C LYS A 300 14.10 20.58 -4.10
N PHE A 301 14.97 19.61 -4.33
CA PHE A 301 14.63 18.23 -4.67
C PHE A 301 14.82 17.32 -3.48
N HIS A 302 14.07 16.23 -3.47
CA HIS A 302 14.09 15.23 -2.43
C HIS A 302 14.47 13.86 -2.98
N GLY A 303 15.04 13.01 -2.11
CA GLY A 303 15.09 11.56 -2.33
C GLY A 303 13.69 10.96 -2.25
N TYR A 304 13.48 10.01 -1.34
CA TYR A 304 12.14 9.54 -1.03
C TYR A 304 11.33 10.61 -0.31
N ARG A 305 10.09 10.86 -0.77
CA ARG A 305 9.16 11.78 -0.11
C ARG A 305 7.72 11.46 -0.46
N ALA A 306 6.82 11.63 0.52
CA ALA A 306 5.38 11.64 0.30
C ALA A 306 4.97 12.95 -0.40
N ARG A 307 5.04 12.96 -1.73
CA ARG A 307 4.60 14.08 -2.56
C ARG A 307 3.09 14.08 -2.69
N GLY A 308 2.49 15.26 -2.75
CA GLY A 308 1.05 15.41 -2.82
C GLY A 308 0.65 16.82 -3.22
N VAL A 309 -0.60 16.98 -3.63
CA VAL A 309 -1.17 18.24 -4.13
C VAL A 309 -2.45 18.59 -3.38
N PRO A 310 -2.85 19.88 -3.33
CA PRO A 310 -2.12 21.04 -3.81
C PRO A 310 -1.07 21.56 -2.81
N ASP A 311 -1.19 21.19 -1.53
CA ASP A 311 -0.40 21.76 -0.43
C ASP A 311 0.82 20.92 -0.02
N GLY A 312 0.97 19.74 -0.65
CA GLY A 312 2.08 18.83 -0.36
C GLY A 312 3.39 19.25 -1.04
N PRO A 313 4.50 18.55 -0.75
CA PRO A 313 5.76 18.80 -1.42
C PRO A 313 5.66 18.37 -2.89
N ASP A 314 5.68 19.34 -3.80
CA ASP A 314 5.84 19.13 -5.24
C ASP A 314 7.22 19.62 -5.70
N ASP A 315 8.20 18.73 -5.86
CA ASP A 315 9.54 19.09 -6.35
C ASP A 315 9.71 18.87 -7.87
N GLY A 316 8.62 18.69 -8.62
CA GLY A 316 8.66 18.41 -10.06
C GLY A 316 8.83 16.93 -10.40
N THR A 317 8.92 16.05 -9.39
CA THR A 317 9.01 14.61 -9.61
C THR A 317 7.62 14.02 -9.82
N LEU A 318 7.41 13.41 -10.98
CA LEU A 318 6.23 12.61 -11.28
C LEU A 318 6.49 11.13 -11.04
N ALA A 319 5.44 10.41 -10.65
CA ALA A 319 5.46 8.99 -10.37
C ALA A 319 4.44 8.27 -11.28
N PRO A 320 4.86 7.74 -12.43
CA PRO A 320 3.96 7.19 -13.45
C PRO A 320 3.01 6.10 -12.94
N TRP A 321 3.45 5.32 -11.95
CA TRP A 321 2.62 4.28 -11.34
C TRP A 321 1.34 4.82 -10.71
N GLY A 322 1.37 6.04 -10.16
CA GLY A 322 0.19 6.69 -9.58
C GLY A 322 -0.84 7.08 -10.66
N VAL A 323 -0.40 7.39 -11.88
CA VAL A 323 -1.32 7.60 -13.00
C VAL A 323 -1.93 6.28 -13.44
N VAL A 324 -1.10 5.26 -13.66
CA VAL A 324 -1.56 3.92 -14.10
C VAL A 324 -2.53 3.31 -13.09
N ALA A 325 -2.26 3.44 -11.80
CA ALA A 325 -3.15 2.98 -10.73
C ALA A 325 -4.49 3.74 -10.68
N SER A 326 -4.59 4.90 -11.33
CA SER A 326 -5.84 5.66 -11.45
C SER A 326 -6.77 5.17 -12.58
N LEU A 327 -6.29 4.25 -13.43
CA LEU A 327 -7.03 3.80 -14.62
C LEU A 327 -8.46 3.30 -14.32
N PRO A 328 -8.73 2.55 -13.22
CA PRO A 328 -10.09 2.12 -12.89
C PRO A 328 -11.05 3.26 -12.54
N PHE A 329 -10.55 4.41 -12.09
CA PHE A 329 -11.38 5.51 -11.61
C PHE A 329 -11.68 6.54 -12.70
N ALA A 330 -10.69 6.88 -13.53
CA ALA A 330 -10.81 7.94 -14.52
C ALA A 330 -10.11 7.55 -15.85
N PRO A 331 -10.61 6.53 -16.57
CA PRO A 331 -9.95 6.02 -17.76
C PRO A 331 -9.78 7.06 -18.86
N ASP A 332 -10.72 7.99 -19.01
CA ASP A 332 -10.71 9.01 -20.06
C ASP A 332 -9.55 10.00 -19.96
N ILE A 333 -9.02 10.21 -18.74
CA ILE A 333 -7.86 11.10 -18.51
C ILE A 333 -6.55 10.33 -18.31
N VAL A 334 -6.64 9.07 -17.88
CA VAL A 334 -5.47 8.21 -17.64
C VAL A 334 -4.98 7.56 -18.93
N LEU A 335 -5.87 7.06 -19.79
CA LEU A 335 -5.49 6.39 -21.03
C LEU A 335 -4.71 7.26 -22.03
N PRO A 336 -5.01 8.57 -22.18
CA PRO A 336 -4.25 9.44 -23.07
C PRO A 336 -2.88 9.89 -22.54
N THR A 337 -2.59 9.65 -21.24
CA THR A 337 -1.30 9.98 -20.61
C THR A 337 -0.22 9.01 -21.07
#